data_AF-A0A1F0G0R5-F1
#
_entry.id   AF-A0A1F0G0R5-F1
#
_cell.length_a   1.000
_cell.length_b   1.000
_cell.length_c   1.000
_cell.angle_alpha   90.00
_cell.angle_beta   90.00
_cell.angle_gamma   90.00
#
_symmetry.space_group_name_H-M   'P 1'
#
loop_
_entity.id
_entity.type
_entity.pdbx_description
1 polymer ?
#
loop_
_entity_poly.entity_id
_entity_poly.type
_entity_poly.pdbx_seq_one_letter_code
_entity_poly.pdbx_strand_id
1 'polypeptide(L)'
;MKHLRLLSCLLISFLFVSCEYNTEVRRVAEDFFDALKVGDVTKMIELYPEVGELGSAYPSVGISIKKINQLPDSTYEVVLLNTYANRMGATRDIETRLFIQPRNPDAPEEGYYIYDSQGLFFPEADPSYEFAKRRGYFSGIDHTDLNIAHRLSQARIDFKEHINKLANYLRENVVADWNWDNSFGLGSGSGVITNNTKFTIPDISYVITYYKRDGTEVTKDSGRLSFELRPSGTESFSFVTNHIGNASKAEVTLNFDQDFLITTAARYDF
;
A
#
# COMPACT_ATOMS: atom_id res chain seq x y z
N MET A 1 49.45 23.26 35.90
CA MET A 1 48.14 23.40 36.59
C MET A 1 47.11 24.25 35.82
N LYS A 2 47.45 25.40 35.20
CA LYS A 2 46.48 26.20 34.41
C LYS A 2 45.90 25.47 33.19
N HIS A 3 46.71 24.71 32.44
CA HIS A 3 46.24 23.92 31.29
C HIS A 3 45.35 22.73 31.67
N LEU A 4 45.57 22.13 32.85
CA LEU A 4 44.74 21.03 33.36
C LEU A 4 43.33 21.52 33.76
N ARG A 5 43.23 22.76 34.28
CA ARG A 5 41.95 23.41 34.62
C ARG A 5 41.14 23.83 33.38
N LEU A 6 41.80 24.28 32.31
CA LEU A 6 41.11 24.57 31.05
C LEU A 6 40.57 23.31 30.37
N LEU A 7 41.35 22.22 30.38
CA LEU A 7 40.92 20.94 29.80
C LEU A 7 39.72 20.36 30.56
N SER A 8 39.71 20.46 31.90
CA SER A 8 38.56 20.05 32.70
C SER A 8 37.32 20.91 32.46
N CYS A 9 37.46 22.22 32.26
CA CYS A 9 36.31 23.10 31.94
C CYS A 9 35.73 22.80 30.55
N LEU A 10 36.58 22.53 29.55
CA LEU A 10 36.16 22.14 28.20
C LEU A 10 35.41 20.79 28.20
N LEU A 11 35.94 19.77 28.89
CA LEU A 11 35.27 18.47 29.02
C LEU A 11 33.90 18.58 29.72
N ILE A 12 33.80 19.42 30.75
CA ILE A 12 32.55 19.65 31.47
C ILE A 12 31.53 20.39 30.58
N SER A 13 31.95 21.40 29.81
CA SER A 13 31.04 22.08 28.87
C SER A 13 30.54 21.15 27.76
N PHE A 14 31.36 20.23 27.26
CA PHE A 14 30.91 19.23 26.28
C PHE A 14 29.88 18.25 26.88
N LEU A 15 30.05 17.86 28.15
CA LEU A 15 29.10 16.99 28.84
C LEU A 15 27.74 17.67 29.06
N PHE A 16 27.72 18.95 29.43
CA PHE A 16 26.46 19.69 29.64
C PHE A 16 25.69 19.89 28.33
N VAL A 17 26.38 20.28 27.25
CA VAL A 17 25.78 20.49 25.93
C VAL A 17 25.19 19.17 25.38
N SER A 18 25.87 18.04 25.59
CA SER A 18 25.36 16.73 25.16
C SER A 18 24.08 16.30 25.92
N CYS A 19 23.94 16.72 27.18
CA CYS A 19 22.78 16.40 28.00
C CYS A 19 21.55 17.22 27.59
N GLU A 20 21.77 18.50 27.24
CA GLU A 20 20.74 19.41 26.76
C GLU A 20 20.17 18.95 25.41
N TYR A 21 21.02 18.60 24.45
CA TYR A 21 20.55 18.09 23.15
C TYR A 21 19.81 16.75 23.26
N ASN A 22 20.24 15.85 24.14
CA ASN A 22 19.50 14.62 24.42
C ASN A 22 18.11 14.89 25.01
N THR A 23 17.93 16.02 25.71
CA THR A 23 16.63 16.43 26.27
C THR A 23 15.70 16.91 25.15
N GLU A 24 16.19 17.73 24.23
CA GLU A 24 15.39 18.19 23.07
C GLU A 24 15.05 17.07 22.10
N VAL A 25 16.01 16.19 21.79
CA VAL A 25 15.79 15.01 20.93
C VAL A 25 14.76 14.07 21.54
N ARG A 26 14.80 13.86 22.87
CA ARG A 26 13.79 13.12 23.60
C ARG A 26 12.41 13.77 23.46
N ARG A 27 12.33 15.09 23.65
CA ARG A 27 11.07 15.83 23.56
C ARG A 27 10.44 15.71 22.17
N VAL A 28 11.23 15.81 21.09
CA VAL A 28 10.72 15.60 19.73
C VAL A 28 10.09 14.23 19.54
N ALA A 29 10.71 13.17 20.08
CA ALA A 29 10.14 11.83 20.02
C ALA A 29 8.83 11.73 20.84
N GLU A 30 8.83 12.21 22.09
CA GLU A 30 7.65 12.19 22.97
C GLU A 30 6.48 12.99 22.37
N ASP A 31 6.73 14.23 21.92
CA ASP A 31 5.72 15.10 21.31
C ASP A 31 5.15 14.49 20.01
N PHE A 32 5.97 13.78 19.22
CA PHE A 32 5.51 13.12 18.00
C PHE A 32 4.51 12.00 18.30
N PHE A 33 4.79 11.17 19.31
CA PHE A 33 3.88 10.10 19.68
C PHE A 33 2.64 10.59 20.42
N ASP A 34 2.73 11.67 21.18
CA ASP A 34 1.56 12.33 21.75
C ASP A 34 0.65 12.89 20.65
N ALA A 35 1.23 13.52 19.62
CA ALA A 35 0.49 13.96 18.43
C ALA A 35 -0.15 12.78 17.69
N LEU A 36 0.60 11.68 17.48
CA LEU A 36 0.10 10.47 16.83
C LEU A 36 -1.05 9.82 17.60
N LYS A 37 -0.99 9.83 18.93
CA LYS A 37 -2.03 9.26 19.81
C LYS A 37 -3.37 9.99 19.70
N VAL A 38 -3.35 11.32 19.56
CA VAL A 38 -4.57 12.14 19.46
C VAL A 38 -4.97 12.47 18.02
N GLY A 39 -4.14 12.09 17.04
CA GLY A 39 -4.38 12.38 15.62
C GLY A 39 -4.13 13.85 15.23
N ASP A 40 -3.21 14.55 15.90
CA ASP A 40 -2.83 15.92 15.55
C ASP A 40 -1.89 15.91 14.33
N VAL A 41 -2.50 15.91 13.15
CA VAL A 41 -1.77 15.87 11.87
C VAL A 41 -0.83 17.06 11.69
N THR A 42 -1.22 18.25 12.13
CA THR A 42 -0.39 19.45 12.01
C THR A 42 0.89 19.30 12.81
N LYS A 43 0.78 18.84 14.07
CA LYS A 43 1.96 18.63 14.92
C LYS A 43 2.82 17.46 14.44
N MET A 44 2.21 16.39 13.94
CA MET A 44 2.95 15.28 13.33
C MET A 44 3.80 15.76 12.15
N ILE A 45 3.24 16.57 11.23
CA ILE A 45 3.98 17.13 10.09
C ILE A 45 5.05 18.13 10.55
N GLU A 46 4.78 18.94 11.56
CA GLU A 46 5.78 19.85 12.12
C GLU A 46 7.04 19.10 12.61
N LEU A 47 6.83 17.99 13.32
CA LEU A 47 7.90 17.18 13.94
C LEU A 47 8.53 16.18 12.96
N TYR A 48 7.77 15.68 12.00
CA TYR A 48 8.19 14.75 10.96
C TYR A 48 7.59 15.17 9.61
N PRO A 49 8.25 16.08 8.88
CA PRO A 49 7.69 16.70 7.66
C PRO A 49 7.19 15.74 6.60
N GLU A 50 7.86 14.59 6.43
CA GLU A 50 7.54 13.58 5.42
C GLU A 50 6.68 12.44 5.96
N VAL A 51 6.13 12.54 7.18
CA VAL A 51 5.29 11.48 7.78
C VAL A 51 4.09 11.08 6.92
N GLY A 52 3.58 12.01 6.11
CA GLY A 52 2.48 11.75 5.18
C GLY A 52 2.80 10.69 4.12
N GLU A 53 4.07 10.53 3.75
CA GLU A 53 4.53 9.54 2.77
C GLU A 53 4.41 8.09 3.30
N LEU A 54 4.44 7.92 4.63
CA LEU A 54 4.25 6.62 5.28
C LEU A 54 2.79 6.15 5.24
N GLY A 55 1.85 7.02 4.89
CA GLY A 55 0.43 6.71 4.88
C GLY A 55 -0.18 6.59 6.29
N SER A 56 -1.15 5.69 6.46
CA SER A 56 -1.89 5.55 7.71
C SER A 56 -1.09 4.77 8.75
N ALA A 57 -0.55 5.46 9.77
CA ALA A 57 0.02 4.82 10.94
C ALA A 57 -1.09 4.32 11.89
N TYR A 58 -0.85 3.19 12.57
CA TYR A 58 -1.71 2.75 13.67
C TYR A 58 -1.64 3.74 14.84
N PRO A 59 -2.73 3.94 15.59
CA PRO A 59 -2.70 4.82 16.76
C PRO A 59 -1.74 4.25 17.81
N SER A 60 -0.74 5.05 18.17
CA SER A 60 0.11 4.78 19.33
C SER A 60 -0.68 5.05 20.61
N VAL A 61 -0.57 4.15 21.59
CA VAL A 61 -1.20 4.33 22.91
C VAL A 61 -0.18 4.67 24.01
N GLY A 62 1.10 4.41 23.75
CA GLY A 62 2.20 4.79 24.61
C GLY A 62 3.56 4.41 24.03
N ILE A 63 4.61 5.03 24.56
CA ILE A 63 6.00 4.73 24.20
C ILE A 63 6.90 4.55 25.43
N SER A 64 8.01 3.85 25.23
CA SER A 64 9.10 3.74 26.20
C SER A 64 10.43 3.92 25.49
N ILE A 65 11.06 5.10 25.64
CA ILE A 65 12.40 5.37 25.10
C ILE A 65 13.42 4.50 25.82
N LYS A 66 14.13 3.67 25.05
CA LYS A 66 15.17 2.75 25.54
C LYS A 66 16.54 3.40 25.48
N LYS A 67 16.84 4.10 24.38
CA LYS A 67 18.17 4.65 24.14
C LYS A 67 18.10 5.85 23.21
N ILE A 68 19.02 6.79 23.42
CA ILE A 68 19.32 7.88 22.47
C ILE A 68 20.81 7.73 22.13
N ASN A 69 21.09 7.50 20.86
CA ASN A 69 22.44 7.39 20.32
C ASN A 69 22.74 8.64 19.50
N GLN A 70 23.84 9.32 19.81
CA GLN A 70 24.38 10.32 18.90
C GLN A 70 25.09 9.60 17.76
N LEU A 71 24.71 9.93 16.53
CA LEU A 71 25.28 9.47 15.28
C LEU A 71 26.22 10.57 14.71
N PRO A 72 26.95 10.31 13.61
CA PRO A 72 27.71 11.35 12.91
C PRO A 72 26.84 12.56 12.50
N ASP A 73 27.49 13.69 12.21
CA ASP A 73 26.86 14.90 11.66
C ASP A 73 25.73 15.47 12.53
N SER A 74 25.88 15.36 13.86
CA SER A 74 24.88 15.86 14.83
C SER A 74 23.49 15.25 14.67
N THR A 75 23.41 14.07 14.07
CA THR A 75 22.17 13.29 13.99
C THR A 75 22.03 12.35 15.20
N TYR A 76 20.81 11.91 15.47
CA TYR A 76 20.48 11.08 16.61
C TYR A 76 19.59 9.92 16.17
N GLU A 77 19.82 8.75 16.76
CA GLU A 77 18.90 7.63 16.72
C GLU A 77 18.23 7.49 18.09
N VAL A 78 16.90 7.61 18.11
CA VAL A 78 16.09 7.32 19.29
C VAL A 78 15.47 5.94 19.13
N VAL A 79 15.92 4.99 19.95
CA VAL A 79 15.35 3.64 20.00
C VAL A 79 14.30 3.60 21.10
N LEU A 80 13.08 3.23 20.74
CA LEU A 80 11.94 3.18 21.65
C LEU A 80 11.07 1.96 21.38
N LEU A 81 10.30 1.58 22.40
CA LEU A 81 9.21 0.62 22.23
C LEU A 81 7.92 1.40 22.07
N ASN A 82 7.24 1.23 20.94
CA ASN A 82 5.94 1.83 20.67
C ASN A 82 4.84 0.78 20.81
N THR A 83 3.87 1.06 21.68
CA THR A 83 2.69 0.22 21.85
C THR A 83 1.58 0.72 20.94
N TYR A 84 1.20 -0.11 19.96
CA TYR A 84 0.05 0.13 19.10
C TYR A 84 -1.18 -0.59 19.64
N ALA A 85 -2.35 0.00 19.46
CA ALA A 85 -3.63 -0.67 19.70
C ALA A 85 -4.41 -0.84 18.40
N ASN A 86 -4.94 -2.05 18.18
CA ASN A 86 -5.87 -2.28 17.07
C ASN A 86 -7.29 -1.79 17.44
N ARG A 87 -8.22 -1.82 16.47
CA ARG A 87 -9.63 -1.39 16.67
C ARG A 87 -10.39 -2.18 17.73
N MET A 88 -9.88 -3.35 18.13
CA MET A 88 -10.48 -4.21 19.17
C MET A 88 -9.80 -4.03 20.53
N GLY A 89 -8.85 -3.10 20.65
CA GLY A 89 -8.12 -2.82 21.90
C GLY A 89 -6.97 -3.79 22.20
N ALA A 90 -6.66 -4.75 21.31
CA ALA A 90 -5.49 -5.59 21.48
C ALA A 90 -4.23 -4.78 21.16
N THR A 91 -3.21 -4.91 22.01
CA THR A 91 -1.96 -4.17 21.89
C THR A 91 -0.84 -5.01 21.32
N ARG A 92 0.08 -4.34 20.62
CA ARG A 92 1.34 -4.92 20.15
C ARG A 92 2.45 -3.91 20.35
N ASP A 93 3.54 -4.36 20.93
CA ASP A 93 4.76 -3.58 21.06
C ASP A 93 5.65 -3.78 19.83
N ILE A 94 6.17 -2.67 19.31
CA ILE A 94 7.05 -2.64 18.15
C ILE A 94 8.26 -1.80 18.53
N GLU A 95 9.47 -2.33 18.32
CA GLU A 95 10.67 -1.52 18.42
C GLU A 95 10.68 -0.54 17.26
N THR A 96 10.66 0.74 17.58
CA THR A 96 10.68 1.83 16.62
C THR A 96 11.99 2.60 16.78
N ARG A 97 12.56 3.02 15.66
CA ARG A 97 13.70 3.93 15.63
C ARG A 97 13.28 5.22 14.97
N LEU A 98 13.58 6.34 15.61
CA LEU A 98 13.45 7.65 14.99
C LEU A 98 14.84 8.18 14.70
N PHE A 99 15.05 8.66 13.48
CA PHE A 99 16.26 9.38 13.13
C PHE A 99 15.96 10.88 13.16
N ILE A 100 16.65 11.58 14.04
CA ILE A 100 16.38 12.97 14.39
C ILE A 100 17.63 13.81 14.09
N GLN A 101 17.44 15.00 13.52
CA GLN A 101 18.53 15.92 13.22
C GLN A 101 18.12 17.37 13.52
N PRO A 102 19.09 18.28 13.72
CA PRO A 102 18.77 19.69 13.90
C PRO A 102 18.11 20.25 12.64
N ARG A 103 17.17 21.19 12.81
CA ARG A 103 16.58 21.93 11.68
C ARG A 103 17.62 22.73 10.92
N ASN A 104 18.60 23.26 11.65
CA ASN A 104 19.74 23.96 11.12
C ASN A 104 21.03 23.40 11.76
N PRO A 105 21.90 22.71 11.01
CA PRO A 105 23.16 22.18 11.54
C PRO A 105 24.08 23.22 12.18
N ASP A 106 24.00 24.48 11.72
CA ASP A 106 24.80 25.60 12.23
C ASP A 106 24.14 26.31 13.42
N ALA A 107 22.86 26.04 13.69
CA ALA A 107 22.08 26.61 14.79
C ALA A 107 21.13 25.56 15.43
N PRO A 108 21.67 24.56 16.18
CA PRO A 108 20.88 23.47 16.75
C PRO A 108 19.79 23.93 17.74
N GLU A 109 19.91 25.14 18.30
CA GLU A 109 18.91 25.79 19.15
C GLU A 109 17.60 26.12 18.42
N GLU A 110 17.61 26.15 17.08
CA GLU A 110 16.39 26.30 16.25
C GLU A 110 15.50 25.04 16.28
N GLY A 111 15.95 23.99 16.98
CA GLY A 111 15.20 22.79 17.26
C GLY A 111 15.54 21.63 16.33
N TYR A 112 14.79 20.54 16.50
CA TYR A 112 15.04 19.25 15.87
C TYR A 112 13.79 18.74 15.17
N TYR A 113 13.99 17.81 14.24
CA TYR A 113 12.91 17.11 13.56
C TYR A 113 13.30 15.68 13.22
N ILE A 114 12.30 14.82 13.07
CA ILE A 114 12.44 13.45 12.59
C ILE A 114 12.59 13.51 11.07
N TYR A 115 13.70 13.03 10.55
CA TYR A 115 13.93 12.97 9.11
C TYR A 115 13.66 11.59 8.53
N ASP A 116 13.72 10.52 9.34
CA ASP A 116 13.33 9.17 8.91
C ASP A 116 13.01 8.29 10.13
N SER A 117 12.53 7.07 9.89
CA SER A 117 12.19 6.11 10.95
C SER A 117 12.38 4.65 10.54
N GLN A 118 12.26 3.73 11.50
CA GLN A 118 12.05 2.30 11.27
C GLN A 118 10.94 1.81 12.19
N GLY A 119 9.99 1.05 11.66
CA GLY A 119 8.91 0.44 12.45
C GLY A 119 7.72 1.37 12.72
N LEU A 120 7.60 2.49 12.00
CA LEU A 120 6.37 3.29 11.86
C LEU A 120 5.57 2.92 10.61
N PHE A 121 6.21 2.38 9.58
CA PHE A 121 5.58 1.98 8.32
C PHE A 121 5.41 0.46 8.22
N PHE A 122 4.23 0.02 7.75
CA PHE A 122 3.85 -1.39 7.64
C PHE A 122 3.46 -1.75 6.20
N PRO A 123 4.44 -1.87 5.29
CA PRO A 123 4.19 -2.07 3.87
C PRO A 123 3.53 -3.42 3.55
N GLU A 124 3.59 -4.41 4.46
CA GLU A 124 3.05 -5.76 4.24
C GLU A 124 1.53 -5.78 4.05
N ALA A 125 0.82 -4.74 4.50
CA ALA A 125 -0.60 -4.59 4.27
C ALA A 125 -0.94 -4.15 2.83
N ASP A 126 0.04 -3.66 2.06
CA ASP A 126 -0.12 -3.22 0.69
C ASP A 126 0.26 -4.34 -0.29
N PRO A 127 -0.66 -4.84 -1.15
CA PRO A 127 -0.35 -5.89 -2.12
C PRO A 127 0.78 -5.54 -3.10
N SER A 128 1.01 -4.25 -3.35
CA SER A 128 2.12 -3.79 -4.20
C SER A 128 3.49 -4.05 -3.57
N TYR A 129 3.58 -4.27 -2.25
CA TYR A 129 4.84 -4.55 -1.58
C TYR A 129 5.44 -5.90 -2.00
N GLU A 130 4.61 -6.94 -2.12
CA GLU A 130 5.07 -8.24 -2.62
C GLU A 130 5.48 -8.17 -4.10
N PHE A 131 4.76 -7.38 -4.91
CA PHE A 131 5.16 -7.07 -6.27
C PHE A 131 6.53 -6.38 -6.31
N ALA A 132 6.71 -5.33 -5.50
CA ALA A 132 7.93 -4.53 -5.43
C ALA A 132 9.15 -5.36 -5.02
N LYS A 133 9.00 -6.24 -4.02
CA LYS A 133 10.04 -7.21 -3.61
C LYS A 133 10.45 -8.12 -4.75
N ARG A 134 9.48 -8.75 -5.42
CA ARG A 134 9.74 -9.69 -6.53
C ARG A 134 10.45 -9.03 -7.72
N ARG A 135 10.15 -7.75 -7.95
CA ARG A 135 10.72 -6.95 -9.05
C ARG A 135 12.04 -6.25 -8.68
N GLY A 136 12.49 -6.35 -7.43
CA GLY A 136 13.77 -5.80 -7.00
C GLY A 136 13.76 -4.28 -6.77
N TYR A 137 12.62 -3.68 -6.42
CA TYR A 137 12.56 -2.25 -6.07
C TYR A 137 13.34 -1.92 -4.81
N PHE A 138 13.45 -2.89 -3.90
CA PHE A 138 14.21 -2.80 -2.66
C PHE A 138 15.60 -3.42 -2.84
N SER A 139 16.60 -2.69 -2.42
CA SER A 139 17.96 -3.16 -2.22
C SER A 139 18.13 -3.64 -0.78
N GLY A 140 19.13 -4.50 -0.53
CA GLY A 140 19.41 -5.01 0.81
C GLY A 140 19.87 -3.95 1.83
N ILE A 141 20.02 -2.68 1.42
CA ILE A 141 20.40 -1.53 2.26
C ILE A 141 19.22 -0.61 2.56
N ASP A 142 18.05 -0.83 1.96
CA ASP A 142 16.86 -0.04 2.25
C ASP A 142 16.25 -0.53 3.57
N HIS A 143 16.52 0.21 4.64
CA HIS A 143 16.10 -0.17 5.99
C HIS A 143 15.17 0.86 6.65
N THR A 144 15.03 2.05 6.08
CA THR A 144 14.22 3.13 6.67
C THR A 144 12.86 3.25 6.00
N ASP A 145 11.89 3.68 6.80
CA ASP A 145 10.48 3.69 6.45
C ASP A 145 10.21 4.63 5.26
N LEU A 146 10.82 5.82 5.21
CA LEU A 146 10.64 6.71 4.05
C LEU A 146 11.25 6.15 2.78
N ASN A 147 12.44 5.56 2.86
CA ASN A 147 13.09 4.99 1.70
C ASN A 147 12.24 3.82 1.13
N ILE A 148 11.69 2.99 2.00
CA ILE A 148 10.74 1.94 1.61
C ILE A 148 9.46 2.57 1.01
N ALA A 149 8.88 3.58 1.64
CA ALA A 149 7.66 4.24 1.17
C ALA A 149 7.83 4.89 -0.21
N HIS A 150 8.93 5.61 -0.46
CA HIS A 150 9.24 6.24 -1.75
C HIS A 150 9.40 5.19 -2.86
N ARG A 151 10.12 4.09 -2.60
CA ARG A 151 10.27 2.99 -3.56
C ARG A 151 8.96 2.29 -3.83
N LEU A 152 8.14 2.09 -2.80
CA LEU A 152 6.82 1.50 -2.93
C LEU A 152 5.88 2.40 -3.75
N SER A 153 5.97 3.72 -3.60
CA SER A 153 5.20 4.68 -4.41
C SER A 153 5.43 4.48 -5.90
N GLN A 154 6.69 4.34 -6.32
CA GLN A 154 7.02 4.01 -7.71
C GLN A 154 6.48 2.63 -8.11
N ALA A 155 6.68 1.62 -7.26
CA ALA A 155 6.22 0.26 -7.53
C ALA A 155 4.69 0.15 -7.67
N ARG A 156 3.90 0.98 -6.98
CA ARG A 156 2.43 1.02 -7.08
C ARG A 156 1.96 1.41 -8.47
N ILE A 157 2.66 2.31 -9.15
CA ILE A 157 2.34 2.72 -10.53
C ILE A 157 2.51 1.52 -11.47
N ASP A 158 3.67 0.87 -11.38
CA ASP A 158 4.01 -0.27 -12.25
C ASP A 158 3.15 -1.51 -11.91
N PHE A 159 2.77 -1.66 -10.65
CA PHE A 159 1.86 -2.71 -10.20
C PHE A 159 0.46 -2.53 -10.80
N LYS A 160 -0.07 -1.30 -10.84
CA LYS A 160 -1.36 -1.02 -11.49
C LYS A 160 -1.33 -1.34 -12.98
N GLU A 161 -0.22 -1.03 -13.66
CA GLU A 161 -0.05 -1.41 -15.06
C GLU A 161 0.01 -2.94 -15.22
N HIS A 162 0.72 -3.64 -14.33
CA HIS A 162 0.82 -5.11 -14.33
C HIS A 162 -0.55 -5.79 -14.11
N ILE A 163 -1.40 -5.24 -13.23
CA ILE A 163 -2.80 -5.69 -13.04
C ILE A 163 -3.60 -5.55 -14.34
N ASN A 164 -3.48 -4.40 -15.02
CA ASN A 164 -4.21 -4.17 -16.26
C ASN A 164 -3.73 -5.13 -17.37
N LYS A 165 -2.43 -5.38 -17.46
CA LYS A 165 -1.85 -6.37 -18.38
C LYS A 165 -2.38 -7.77 -18.07
N LEU A 166 -2.49 -8.15 -16.80
CA LEU A 166 -3.08 -9.44 -16.41
C LEU A 166 -4.54 -9.52 -16.84
N ALA A 167 -5.34 -8.49 -16.55
CA ALA A 167 -6.74 -8.46 -16.93
C ALA A 167 -6.92 -8.60 -18.45
N ASN A 168 -6.08 -7.94 -19.26
CA ASN A 168 -6.10 -8.08 -20.71
C ASN A 168 -5.68 -9.47 -21.16
N TYR A 169 -4.59 -10.01 -20.60
CA TYR A 169 -4.17 -11.40 -20.85
C TYR A 169 -5.31 -12.39 -20.57
N LEU A 170 -6.03 -12.23 -19.47
CA LEU A 170 -7.18 -13.08 -19.16
C LEU A 170 -8.32 -12.89 -20.17
N ARG A 171 -8.65 -11.66 -20.57
CA ARG A 171 -9.70 -11.41 -21.60
C ARG A 171 -9.36 -12.04 -22.96
N GLU A 172 -8.09 -12.08 -23.31
CA GLU A 172 -7.62 -12.67 -24.57
C GLU A 172 -7.57 -14.20 -24.54
N ASN A 173 -7.35 -14.79 -23.36
CA ASN A 173 -7.08 -16.23 -23.22
C ASN A 173 -8.22 -17.01 -22.52
N VAL A 174 -9.17 -16.33 -21.88
CA VAL A 174 -10.42 -16.93 -21.40
C VAL A 174 -11.51 -16.63 -22.44
N VAL A 175 -11.77 -17.62 -23.29
CA VAL A 175 -12.58 -17.43 -24.51
C VAL A 175 -14.02 -17.81 -24.22
N ALA A 176 -14.95 -16.92 -24.56
CA ALA A 176 -16.38 -17.20 -24.58
C ALA A 176 -16.84 -17.46 -26.03
N ASP A 177 -17.22 -18.71 -26.33
CA ASP A 177 -17.93 -19.06 -27.55
C ASP A 177 -19.43 -19.07 -27.25
N TRP A 178 -20.20 -18.20 -27.91
CA TRP A 178 -21.57 -17.94 -27.51
C TRP A 178 -22.43 -17.46 -28.68
N ASN A 179 -23.73 -17.63 -28.50
CA ASN A 179 -24.74 -17.13 -29.42
C ASN A 179 -25.87 -16.46 -28.64
N TRP A 180 -26.64 -15.64 -29.36
CA TRP A 180 -27.86 -15.05 -28.82
C TRP A 180 -28.90 -14.87 -29.94
N ASP A 181 -30.16 -14.78 -29.53
CA ASP A 181 -31.32 -14.50 -30.36
C ASP A 181 -32.24 -13.49 -29.65
N ASN A 182 -33.02 -12.74 -30.43
CA ASN A 182 -33.96 -11.72 -29.97
C ASN A 182 -35.43 -12.02 -30.30
N SER A 183 -35.77 -13.31 -30.43
CA SER A 183 -37.12 -13.78 -30.73
C SER A 183 -38.18 -13.31 -29.72
N PHE A 184 -39.35 -12.90 -30.23
CA PHE A 184 -40.52 -12.46 -29.43
C PHE A 184 -40.26 -11.32 -28.44
N GLY A 185 -39.27 -10.46 -28.70
CA GLY A 185 -38.92 -9.35 -27.81
C GLY A 185 -38.14 -9.77 -26.55
N LEU A 186 -37.68 -11.02 -26.50
CA LEU A 186 -36.80 -11.55 -25.46
C LEU A 186 -35.39 -11.71 -26.04
N GLY A 187 -34.39 -11.20 -25.34
CA GLY A 187 -33.00 -11.56 -25.60
C GLY A 187 -32.68 -12.85 -24.86
N SER A 188 -32.26 -13.88 -25.57
CA SER A 188 -31.80 -15.12 -24.95
C SER A 188 -30.56 -15.62 -25.65
N GLY A 189 -29.75 -16.41 -24.94
CA GLY A 189 -28.57 -16.98 -25.54
C GLY A 189 -27.89 -17.98 -24.62
N SER A 190 -26.87 -18.61 -25.18
CA SER A 190 -26.06 -19.58 -24.46
C SER A 190 -24.64 -19.59 -25.00
N GLY A 191 -23.72 -20.05 -24.18
CA GLY A 191 -22.34 -20.15 -24.58
C GLY A 191 -21.55 -21.04 -23.65
N VAL A 192 -20.29 -21.20 -24.03
CA VAL A 192 -19.29 -22.01 -23.35
C VAL A 192 -18.05 -21.15 -23.18
N ILE A 193 -17.53 -21.11 -21.96
CA ILE A 193 -16.31 -20.39 -21.62
C ILE A 193 -15.22 -21.39 -21.38
N THR A 194 -14.05 -21.16 -21.98
CA THR A 194 -12.88 -22.01 -21.83
C THR A 194 -11.71 -21.20 -21.29
N ASN A 195 -11.09 -21.68 -20.21
CA ASN A 195 -9.91 -21.07 -19.63
C ASN A 195 -8.64 -21.64 -20.26
N ASN A 196 -8.00 -20.90 -21.17
CA ASN A 196 -6.73 -21.30 -21.78
C ASN A 196 -5.50 -20.76 -21.03
N THR A 197 -5.68 -20.28 -19.81
CA THR A 197 -4.59 -19.76 -18.97
C THR A 197 -4.08 -20.84 -18.02
N LYS A 198 -2.93 -20.57 -17.39
CA LYS A 198 -2.38 -21.40 -16.32
C LYS A 198 -3.04 -21.17 -14.95
N PHE A 199 -3.95 -20.22 -14.84
CA PHE A 199 -4.53 -19.81 -13.57
C PHE A 199 -5.85 -20.51 -13.31
N THR A 200 -6.09 -20.89 -12.06
CA THR A 200 -7.43 -21.18 -11.55
C THR A 200 -8.11 -19.85 -11.26
N ILE A 201 -9.20 -19.56 -11.96
CA ILE A 201 -9.86 -18.25 -11.91
C ILE A 201 -11.14 -18.37 -11.07
N PRO A 202 -11.24 -17.67 -9.93
CA PRO A 202 -12.45 -17.69 -9.11
C PRO A 202 -13.51 -16.72 -9.66
N ASP A 203 -14.76 -16.98 -9.28
CA ASP A 203 -15.87 -16.01 -9.32
C ASP A 203 -16.05 -15.26 -10.64
N ILE A 204 -15.93 -15.99 -11.76
CA ILE A 204 -16.10 -15.39 -13.08
C ILE A 204 -17.57 -15.00 -13.28
N SER A 205 -17.77 -13.77 -13.73
CA SER A 205 -19.07 -13.26 -14.16
C SER A 205 -19.00 -12.79 -15.60
N TYR A 206 -20.16 -12.69 -16.23
CA TYR A 206 -20.30 -12.09 -17.55
C TYR A 206 -21.22 -10.87 -17.49
N VAL A 207 -21.01 -9.95 -18.41
CA VAL A 207 -21.92 -8.87 -18.75
C VAL A 207 -22.23 -8.97 -20.23
N ILE A 208 -23.52 -8.98 -20.56
CA ILE A 208 -24.01 -8.88 -21.92
C ILE A 208 -24.45 -7.46 -22.15
N THR A 209 -23.80 -6.78 -23.10
CA THR A 209 -24.19 -5.43 -23.51
C THR A 209 -24.94 -5.51 -24.82
N TYR A 210 -26.14 -4.92 -24.86
CA TYR A 210 -27.01 -4.93 -26.03
C TYR A 210 -26.93 -3.61 -26.77
N TYR A 211 -26.83 -3.67 -28.10
CA TYR A 211 -26.62 -2.50 -28.95
C TYR A 211 -27.59 -2.42 -30.11
N LYS A 212 -27.91 -1.19 -30.52
CA LYS A 212 -28.56 -0.89 -31.80
C LYS A 212 -27.61 -1.11 -32.97
N ARG A 213 -28.12 -1.05 -34.20
CA ARG A 213 -27.34 -1.28 -35.42
C ARG A 213 -26.19 -0.27 -35.56
N ASP A 214 -26.45 0.97 -35.14
CA ASP A 214 -25.51 2.10 -35.13
C ASP A 214 -24.45 2.04 -34.00
N GLY A 215 -24.51 1.04 -33.11
CA GLY A 215 -23.57 0.89 -32.00
C GLY A 215 -24.00 1.57 -30.69
N THR A 216 -25.18 2.20 -30.65
CA THR A 216 -25.69 2.78 -29.40
C THR A 216 -26.02 1.70 -28.38
N GLU A 217 -25.48 1.80 -27.17
CA GLU A 217 -25.82 0.93 -26.03
C GLU A 217 -27.31 1.08 -25.65
N VAL A 218 -28.01 -0.04 -25.51
CA VAL A 218 -29.43 -0.10 -25.10
C VAL A 218 -29.54 -0.44 -23.62
N THR A 219 -28.93 -1.55 -23.22
CA THR A 219 -28.93 -2.02 -21.83
C THR A 219 -27.80 -3.02 -21.59
N LYS A 220 -27.65 -3.44 -20.33
CA LYS A 220 -26.76 -4.52 -19.89
C LYS A 220 -27.54 -5.56 -19.08
N ASP A 221 -27.14 -6.81 -19.22
CA ASP A 221 -27.53 -7.91 -18.34
C ASP A 221 -26.27 -8.58 -17.79
N SER A 222 -26.33 -9.11 -16.57
CA SER A 222 -25.15 -9.68 -15.91
C SER A 222 -25.48 -10.98 -15.20
N GLY A 223 -24.58 -11.95 -15.27
CA GLY A 223 -24.72 -13.22 -14.57
C GLY A 223 -23.40 -13.74 -14.02
N ARG A 224 -23.51 -14.67 -13.08
CA ARG A 224 -22.36 -15.41 -12.54
C ARG A 224 -22.26 -16.75 -13.25
N LEU A 225 -21.04 -17.17 -13.59
CA LEU A 225 -20.77 -18.39 -14.34
C LEU A 225 -20.44 -19.54 -13.41
N SER A 226 -19.37 -19.37 -12.64
CA SER A 226 -18.82 -20.39 -11.78
C SER A 226 -18.18 -19.77 -10.55
N PHE A 227 -18.03 -20.58 -9.51
CA PHE A 227 -17.21 -20.27 -8.35
C PHE A 227 -15.72 -20.41 -8.68
N GLU A 228 -15.36 -21.30 -9.61
CA GLU A 228 -13.97 -21.57 -9.98
C GLU A 228 -13.89 -22.16 -11.40
N LEU A 229 -13.03 -21.61 -12.25
CA LEU A 229 -12.70 -22.16 -13.56
C LEU A 229 -11.22 -22.53 -13.61
N ARG A 230 -10.94 -23.83 -13.60
CA ARG A 230 -9.58 -24.38 -13.60
C ARG A 230 -8.88 -24.20 -14.96
N PRO A 231 -7.54 -24.30 -15.01
CA PRO A 231 -6.79 -24.34 -16.27
C PRO A 231 -7.33 -25.43 -17.21
N SER A 232 -7.52 -25.08 -18.47
CA SER A 232 -8.16 -25.92 -19.50
C SER A 232 -9.59 -26.36 -19.17
N GLY A 233 -10.20 -25.77 -18.13
CA GLY A 233 -11.57 -26.02 -17.74
C GLY A 233 -12.56 -25.27 -18.64
N THR A 234 -13.78 -25.80 -18.68
CA THR A 234 -14.86 -25.30 -19.51
C THR A 234 -16.15 -25.22 -18.70
N GLU A 235 -16.89 -24.13 -18.84
CA GLU A 235 -18.19 -23.93 -18.20
C GLU A 235 -19.24 -23.40 -19.17
N SER A 236 -20.45 -23.91 -19.08
CA SER A 236 -21.57 -23.48 -19.92
C SER A 236 -22.41 -22.43 -19.21
N PHE A 237 -23.00 -21.51 -19.97
CA PHE A 237 -23.92 -20.51 -19.45
C PHE A 237 -25.08 -20.27 -20.39
N SER A 238 -26.17 -19.77 -19.82
CA SER A 238 -27.37 -19.37 -20.55
C SER A 238 -28.01 -18.18 -19.88
N PHE A 239 -28.64 -17.31 -20.66
CA PHE A 239 -29.30 -16.11 -20.16
C PHE A 239 -30.60 -15.86 -20.92
N VAL A 240 -31.54 -15.20 -20.26
CA VAL A 240 -32.80 -14.72 -20.84
C VAL A 240 -33.17 -13.40 -20.18
N THR A 241 -33.48 -12.39 -20.98
CA THR A 241 -33.89 -11.06 -20.53
C THR A 241 -34.98 -10.49 -21.43
N ASN A 242 -35.91 -9.74 -20.85
CA ASN A 242 -36.98 -9.02 -21.54
C ASN A 242 -36.65 -7.52 -21.75
N HIS A 243 -35.43 -7.09 -21.43
CA HIS A 243 -35.05 -5.68 -21.41
C HIS A 243 -34.19 -5.24 -22.61
N ILE A 244 -34.24 -5.94 -23.74
CA ILE A 244 -33.36 -5.67 -24.89
C ILE A 244 -33.81 -4.54 -25.82
N GLY A 245 -35.04 -4.03 -25.66
CA GLY A 245 -35.60 -3.01 -26.55
C GLY A 245 -35.53 -3.42 -28.02
N ASN A 246 -34.92 -2.57 -28.86
CA ASN A 246 -34.70 -2.84 -30.29
C ASN A 246 -33.25 -3.21 -30.61
N ALA A 247 -32.56 -3.88 -29.68
CA ALA A 247 -31.19 -4.33 -29.88
C ALA A 247 -31.07 -5.29 -31.08
N SER A 248 -30.01 -5.09 -31.86
CA SER A 248 -29.67 -5.88 -33.05
C SER A 248 -28.30 -6.55 -32.96
N LYS A 249 -27.53 -6.21 -31.93
CA LYS A 249 -26.21 -6.75 -31.61
C LYS A 249 -26.11 -6.96 -30.11
N ALA A 250 -25.31 -7.92 -29.69
CA ALA A 250 -24.93 -8.10 -28.30
C ALA A 250 -23.44 -8.44 -28.22
N GLU A 251 -22.81 -8.08 -27.12
CA GLU A 251 -21.42 -8.40 -26.79
C GLU A 251 -21.38 -9.04 -25.41
N VAL A 252 -20.64 -10.14 -25.25
CA VAL A 252 -20.32 -10.72 -23.94
C VAL A 252 -18.94 -10.24 -23.52
N THR A 253 -18.85 -9.72 -22.30
CA THR A 253 -17.58 -9.40 -21.65
C THR A 253 -17.47 -10.21 -20.38
N LEU A 254 -16.30 -10.81 -20.15
CA LEU A 254 -15.99 -11.51 -18.92
C LEU A 254 -15.39 -10.54 -17.90
N ASN A 255 -15.89 -10.65 -16.67
CA ASN A 255 -15.38 -9.91 -15.52
C ASN A 255 -14.67 -10.89 -14.59
N PHE A 256 -13.46 -10.50 -14.20
CA PHE A 256 -12.62 -11.26 -13.28
C PHE A 256 -12.63 -10.57 -11.92
N ASP A 257 -12.63 -11.39 -10.86
CA ASP A 257 -12.58 -10.90 -9.49
C ASP A 257 -11.36 -9.99 -9.27
N GLN A 258 -11.60 -8.85 -8.61
CA GLN A 258 -10.58 -7.83 -8.43
C GLN A 258 -9.50 -8.28 -7.44
N ASP A 259 -9.88 -8.99 -6.37
CA ASP A 259 -8.92 -9.51 -5.39
C ASP A 259 -8.03 -10.58 -6.02
N PHE A 260 -8.60 -11.45 -6.87
CA PHE A 260 -7.85 -12.38 -7.68
C PHE A 260 -6.82 -11.67 -8.59
N LEU A 261 -7.24 -10.63 -9.31
CA LEU A 261 -6.32 -9.86 -10.17
C LEU A 261 -5.17 -9.24 -9.35
N ILE A 262 -5.48 -8.59 -8.24
CA ILE A 262 -4.49 -7.94 -7.36
C ILE A 262 -3.52 -8.98 -6.79
N THR A 263 -4.04 -10.03 -6.17
CA THR A 263 -3.21 -11.04 -5.50
C THR A 263 -2.37 -11.86 -6.48
N THR A 264 -2.91 -12.16 -7.67
CA THR A 264 -2.18 -12.87 -8.73
C THR A 264 -1.09 -12.00 -9.33
N ALA A 265 -1.40 -10.74 -9.67
CA ALA A 265 -0.42 -9.80 -10.20
C ALA A 265 0.73 -9.55 -9.21
N ALA A 266 0.46 -9.54 -7.91
CA ALA A 266 1.50 -9.37 -6.90
C ALA A 266 2.51 -10.52 -6.92
N ARG A 267 2.01 -11.75 -7.06
CA ARG A 267 2.80 -12.98 -6.87
C ARG A 267 3.42 -13.54 -8.15
N TYR A 268 2.83 -13.27 -9.32
CA TYR A 268 3.18 -13.99 -10.55
C TYR A 268 3.41 -13.09 -11.76
N ASP A 269 4.23 -13.60 -12.67
CA ASP A 269 4.19 -13.21 -14.08
C ASP A 269 3.26 -14.16 -14.84
N PHE A 270 2.66 -13.67 -15.91
CA PHE A 270 1.69 -14.40 -16.73
C PHE A 270 2.27 -14.67 -18.10
#